data_AF-A0A1U7JKC7-F1
#
_entry.id   AF-A0A1U7JKC7-F1
#
_cell.length_a   1.000
_cell.length_b   1.000
_cell.length_c   1.000
_cell.angle_alpha   90.00
_cell.angle_beta   90.00
_cell.angle_gamma   90.00
#
_symmetry.space_group_name_H-M   'P 1'
#
loop_
_entity.id
_entity.type
_entity.pdbx_description
1 polymer ?
#
loop_
_entity_poly.entity_id
_entity_poly.type
_entity_poly.pdbx_seq_one_letter_code
_entity_poly.pdbx_strand_id
1 'polypeptide(L)'
;MIVSSFLTWVQTAPAGSRAQAVAALAKAYLFSEMDAEERETAEAALTFMLDDPEPDVRCAIAEVLGPAEGVPPHIISALLCDEDSVALPVLAHSPSISVGELVDIVATSGVARVCAIARRTCVPVGLAAAICEVAPLEAIETLLENPGAVLRERMFQRIIDRFGGERSIQDALLKREDLSLPMRHMLIRRYTEDLREHPLLTGGIHTQSPQRLVADAQDRATISLAYDAGAEEQLGLIEHLVASGQMTSLLLLRAVCTGALQFFERAVVRLSGVNPVYVHSVLKTPDSSTLYALLSKCGLPKRTHRVFSAALEAWALADTLTMERWGKARLVVTELLDEQDRLGLEELGDLQDLLVRLSYEASRESAKARVSSILSAA
;
A
#
# COMPACT_ATOMS: atom_id res chain seq x y z
N MET A 1 -47.80 18.00 -29.07
CA MET A 1 -47.47 18.30 -30.50
C MET A 1 -45.96 18.36 -30.79
N ILE A 2 -45.10 18.78 -29.85
CA ILE A 2 -43.65 18.91 -30.11
C ILE A 2 -42.97 17.54 -30.19
N VAL A 3 -43.26 16.62 -29.25
CA VAL A 3 -42.62 15.30 -29.20
C VAL A 3 -43.06 14.39 -30.37
N SER A 4 -44.32 14.46 -30.80
CA SER A 4 -44.80 13.72 -31.99
C SER A 4 -44.08 14.16 -33.27
N SER A 5 -43.82 15.46 -33.43
CA SER A 5 -43.05 16.00 -34.55
C SER A 5 -41.57 15.60 -34.46
N PHE A 6 -41.01 15.59 -33.25
CA PHE A 6 -39.66 15.09 -32.98
C PHE A 6 -39.50 13.62 -33.39
N LEU A 7 -40.39 12.73 -32.91
CA LEU A 7 -40.33 11.29 -33.23
C LEU A 7 -40.49 11.02 -34.74
N THR A 8 -41.31 11.81 -35.44
CA THR A 8 -41.46 11.70 -36.90
C THR A 8 -40.19 12.15 -37.62
N TRP A 9 -39.55 13.22 -37.16
CA TRP A 9 -38.31 13.73 -37.74
C TRP A 9 -37.13 12.77 -37.50
N VAL A 10 -37.01 12.22 -36.30
CA VAL A 10 -35.97 11.26 -35.90
C VAL A 10 -35.87 10.08 -36.86
N GLN A 11 -37.00 9.60 -37.40
CA GLN A 11 -37.02 8.48 -38.35
C GLN A 11 -36.24 8.73 -39.65
N THR A 12 -36.01 9.98 -40.03
CA THR A 12 -35.37 10.37 -41.30
C THR A 12 -34.09 11.19 -41.12
N ALA A 13 -33.81 11.63 -39.90
CA ALA A 13 -32.68 12.50 -39.60
C ALA A 13 -31.34 11.73 -39.56
N PRO A 14 -30.22 12.35 -39.99
CA PRO A 14 -28.88 11.78 -39.82
C PRO A 14 -28.52 11.60 -38.34
N ALA A 15 -27.69 10.59 -38.03
CA ALA A 15 -27.31 10.24 -36.66
C ALA A 15 -26.79 11.42 -35.83
N GLY A 16 -25.87 12.22 -36.38
CA GLY A 16 -25.32 13.38 -35.65
C GLY A 16 -26.39 14.41 -35.27
N SER A 17 -27.40 14.62 -36.12
CA SER A 17 -28.53 15.49 -35.78
C SER A 17 -29.43 14.87 -34.72
N ARG A 18 -29.67 13.55 -34.79
CA ARG A 18 -30.44 12.83 -33.75
C ARG A 18 -29.76 12.92 -32.39
N ALA A 19 -28.44 12.70 -32.34
CA ALA A 19 -27.65 12.79 -31.10
C ALA A 19 -27.77 14.17 -30.44
N GLN A 20 -27.62 15.25 -31.23
CA GLN A 20 -27.77 16.62 -30.73
C GLN A 20 -29.19 16.89 -30.20
N ALA A 21 -30.21 16.43 -30.93
CA ALA A 21 -31.60 16.67 -30.57
C ALA A 21 -32.02 15.86 -29.33
N VAL A 22 -31.54 14.62 -29.21
CA VAL A 22 -31.73 13.79 -28.02
C VAL A 22 -31.02 14.36 -26.79
N ALA A 23 -29.78 14.84 -26.94
CA ALA A 23 -29.09 15.52 -25.84
C ALA A 23 -29.86 16.78 -25.38
N ALA A 24 -30.46 17.52 -26.33
CA ALA A 24 -31.29 18.67 -26.01
C ALA A 24 -32.59 18.25 -25.29
N LEU A 25 -33.24 17.17 -25.72
CA LEU A 25 -34.41 16.61 -25.05
C LEU A 25 -34.08 16.14 -23.64
N ALA A 26 -32.97 15.44 -23.44
CA ALA A 26 -32.50 14.99 -22.13
C ALA A 26 -32.22 16.17 -21.19
N LYS A 27 -31.60 17.25 -21.69
CA LYS A 27 -31.41 18.48 -20.91
C LYS A 27 -32.73 19.16 -20.57
N ALA A 28 -33.67 19.21 -21.51
CA ALA A 28 -34.99 19.77 -21.27
C ALA A 28 -35.74 18.97 -20.19
N TYR A 29 -35.68 17.64 -20.25
CA TYR A 29 -36.27 16.74 -19.25
C TYR A 29 -35.72 16.98 -17.83
N LEU A 30 -34.42 17.27 -17.70
CA LEU A 30 -33.78 17.51 -16.40
C LEU A 30 -34.03 18.92 -15.84
N PHE A 31 -34.03 19.94 -16.69
CA PHE A 31 -33.88 21.33 -16.24
C PHE A 31 -35.04 22.25 -16.62
N SER A 32 -35.97 21.83 -17.49
CA SER A 32 -37.12 22.66 -17.86
C SER A 32 -38.32 22.39 -16.96
N GLU A 33 -39.11 23.42 -16.71
CA GLU A 33 -40.43 23.25 -16.12
C GLU A 33 -41.33 22.57 -17.16
N MET A 34 -41.85 21.39 -16.82
CA MET A 34 -42.78 20.61 -17.62
C MET A 34 -43.97 20.25 -16.75
N ASP A 35 -45.17 20.28 -17.32
CA ASP A 35 -46.31 19.65 -16.66
C ASP A 35 -46.17 18.11 -16.65
N ALA A 36 -47.08 17.42 -15.96
CA ALA A 36 -47.00 15.97 -15.81
C ALA A 36 -47.10 15.22 -17.16
N GLU A 37 -47.93 15.71 -18.08
CA GLU A 37 -48.15 15.09 -19.39
C GLU A 37 -46.94 15.30 -20.31
N GLU A 38 -46.39 16.52 -20.32
CA GLU A 38 -45.17 16.86 -21.05
C GLU A 38 -43.98 16.04 -20.56
N ARG A 39 -43.84 15.87 -19.24
CA ARG A 39 -42.77 15.09 -18.63
C ARG A 39 -42.88 13.61 -18.98
N GLU A 40 -44.07 13.03 -18.87
CA GLU A 40 -44.34 11.63 -19.28
C GLU A 40 -44.03 11.42 -20.78
N THR A 41 -44.41 12.39 -21.61
CA THR A 41 -44.15 12.33 -23.05
C THR A 41 -42.65 12.43 -23.37
N ALA A 42 -41.91 13.30 -22.67
CA ALA A 42 -40.46 13.42 -22.83
C ALA A 42 -39.73 12.15 -22.35
N GLU A 43 -40.16 11.56 -21.24
CA GLU A 43 -39.65 10.29 -20.74
C GLU A 43 -39.89 9.15 -21.75
N ALA A 44 -41.10 9.06 -22.32
CA ALA A 44 -41.43 8.06 -23.33
C ALA A 44 -40.55 8.22 -24.59
N ALA A 45 -40.29 9.46 -25.03
CA ALA A 45 -39.40 9.72 -26.15
C ALA A 45 -37.94 9.37 -25.84
N LEU A 46 -37.43 9.74 -24.66
CA LEU A 46 -36.07 9.33 -24.23
C LEU A 46 -35.95 7.81 -24.16
N THR A 47 -36.96 7.14 -23.63
CA THR A 47 -37.02 5.67 -23.55
C THR A 47 -36.99 5.04 -24.94
N PHE A 48 -37.76 5.57 -25.90
CA PHE A 48 -37.73 5.12 -27.29
C PHE A 48 -36.35 5.30 -27.94
N MET A 49 -35.65 6.39 -27.62
CA MET A 49 -34.32 6.67 -28.19
C MET A 49 -33.21 5.78 -27.62
N LEU A 50 -33.47 5.02 -26.56
CA LEU A 50 -32.54 3.98 -26.06
C LEU A 50 -32.38 2.83 -27.04
N ASP A 51 -33.29 2.68 -28.01
CA ASP A 51 -33.22 1.66 -29.06
C ASP A 51 -32.70 2.24 -30.40
N ASP A 52 -32.12 3.46 -30.42
CA ASP A 52 -31.53 4.02 -31.66
C ASP A 52 -30.40 3.12 -32.15
N PRO A 53 -30.36 2.75 -33.45
CA PRO A 53 -29.34 1.88 -33.99
C PRO A 53 -27.93 2.46 -33.92
N GLU A 54 -27.79 3.78 -33.84
CA GLU A 54 -26.49 4.44 -33.75
C GLU A 54 -26.02 4.62 -32.28
N PRO A 55 -24.86 4.05 -31.90
CA PRO A 55 -24.31 4.18 -30.55
C PRO A 55 -24.11 5.63 -30.10
N ASP A 56 -23.69 6.51 -31.01
CA ASP A 56 -23.44 7.92 -30.72
C ASP A 56 -24.70 8.65 -30.22
N VAL A 57 -25.88 8.23 -30.68
CA VAL A 57 -27.16 8.81 -30.23
C VAL A 57 -27.48 8.34 -28.81
N ARG A 58 -27.27 7.06 -28.51
CA ARG A 58 -27.47 6.50 -27.15
C ARG A 58 -26.44 7.05 -26.17
N CYS A 59 -25.20 7.23 -26.61
CA CYS A 59 -24.13 7.87 -25.84
C CYS A 59 -24.51 9.31 -25.46
N ALA A 60 -25.11 10.07 -26.39
CA ALA A 60 -25.59 11.41 -26.09
C ALA A 60 -26.67 11.44 -24.98
N ILE A 61 -27.47 10.38 -24.81
CA ILE A 61 -28.37 10.21 -23.66
C ILE A 61 -27.55 9.96 -22.40
N ALA A 62 -26.61 9.00 -22.45
CA ALA A 62 -25.77 8.62 -21.32
C ALA A 62 -24.93 9.77 -20.77
N GLU A 63 -24.36 10.62 -21.62
CA GLU A 63 -23.56 11.77 -21.20
C GLU A 63 -24.39 12.83 -20.46
N VAL A 64 -25.67 13.01 -20.85
CA VAL A 64 -26.56 13.99 -20.23
C VAL A 64 -27.22 13.45 -18.97
N LEU A 65 -27.82 12.25 -19.06
CA LEU A 65 -28.58 11.65 -17.97
C LEU A 65 -27.69 10.93 -16.97
N GLY A 66 -26.56 10.37 -17.41
CA GLY A 66 -25.61 9.65 -16.56
C GLY A 66 -25.32 10.38 -15.25
N PRO A 67 -24.76 11.61 -15.26
CA PRO A 67 -24.42 12.34 -14.03
C PRO A 67 -25.62 12.93 -13.26
N ALA A 68 -26.85 12.82 -13.78
CA ALA A 68 -28.01 13.50 -13.22
C ALA A 68 -28.71 12.71 -12.11
N GLU A 69 -29.32 13.42 -11.16
CA GLU A 69 -30.22 12.85 -10.16
C GLU A 69 -31.66 12.77 -10.71
N GLY A 70 -32.48 11.86 -10.16
CA GLY A 70 -33.89 11.75 -10.52
C GLY A 70 -34.16 11.20 -11.93
N VAL A 71 -33.15 10.57 -12.55
CA VAL A 71 -33.33 9.85 -13.82
C VAL A 71 -34.16 8.58 -13.57
N PRO A 72 -35.18 8.31 -14.39
CA PRO A 72 -35.98 7.09 -14.27
C PRO A 72 -35.10 5.81 -14.26
N PRO A 73 -35.33 4.88 -13.31
CA PRO A 73 -34.47 3.70 -13.15
C PRO A 73 -34.34 2.82 -14.40
N HIS A 74 -35.40 2.71 -15.21
CA HIS A 74 -35.38 1.89 -16.43
C HIS A 74 -34.45 2.46 -17.50
N ILE A 75 -34.31 3.79 -17.57
CA ILE A 75 -33.38 4.45 -18.50
C ILE A 75 -31.94 4.14 -18.08
N ILE A 76 -31.61 4.29 -16.80
CA ILE A 76 -30.27 3.96 -16.29
C ILE A 76 -29.95 2.47 -16.52
N SER A 77 -30.90 1.59 -16.20
CA SER A 77 -30.72 0.14 -16.39
C SER A 77 -30.46 -0.22 -17.85
N ALA A 78 -31.20 0.36 -18.80
CA ALA A 78 -30.99 0.13 -20.22
C ALA A 78 -29.60 0.59 -20.68
N LEU A 79 -29.17 1.79 -20.27
CA LEU A 79 -27.84 2.33 -20.63
C LEU A 79 -26.69 1.49 -20.02
N LEU A 80 -26.88 0.88 -18.85
CA LEU A 80 -25.89 -0.01 -18.23
C LEU A 80 -25.75 -1.36 -18.95
N CYS A 81 -26.85 -1.86 -19.54
CA CYS A 81 -26.87 -3.10 -20.31
C CYS A 81 -26.38 -2.93 -21.76
N ASP A 82 -26.16 -1.70 -22.20
CA ASP A 82 -25.68 -1.35 -23.53
C ASP A 82 -24.18 -1.65 -23.71
N GLU A 83 -23.62 -1.36 -24.87
CA GLU A 83 -22.19 -1.45 -25.15
C GLU A 83 -21.36 -0.43 -24.37
N ASP A 84 -20.05 -0.65 -24.30
CA ASP A 84 -19.17 0.11 -23.41
C ASP A 84 -19.12 1.61 -23.72
N SER A 85 -19.23 2.04 -24.99
CA SER A 85 -19.26 3.48 -25.33
C SER A 85 -20.42 4.22 -24.65
N VAL A 86 -21.55 3.54 -24.41
CA VAL A 86 -22.75 4.08 -23.77
C VAL A 86 -22.76 3.84 -22.26
N ALA A 87 -22.34 2.65 -21.81
CA ALA A 87 -22.41 2.28 -20.40
C ALA A 87 -21.34 2.98 -19.54
N LEU A 88 -20.14 3.24 -20.09
CA LEU A 88 -19.02 3.78 -19.32
C LEU A 88 -19.28 5.16 -18.70
N PRO A 89 -19.85 6.16 -19.43
CA PRO A 89 -20.23 7.44 -18.83
C PRO A 89 -21.21 7.29 -17.65
N VAL A 90 -22.17 6.37 -17.76
CA VAL A 90 -23.16 6.12 -16.71
C VAL A 90 -22.49 5.48 -15.48
N LEU A 91 -21.66 4.46 -15.67
CA LEU A 91 -20.90 3.81 -14.60
C LEU A 91 -19.96 4.77 -13.87
N ALA A 92 -19.31 5.68 -14.60
CA ALA A 92 -18.36 6.64 -14.04
C ALA A 92 -19.01 7.77 -13.23
N HIS A 93 -20.26 8.13 -13.53
CA HIS A 93 -20.83 9.38 -13.02
C HIS A 93 -22.20 9.25 -12.34
N SER A 94 -22.95 8.17 -12.58
CA SER A 94 -24.35 8.15 -12.15
C SER A 94 -24.53 7.96 -10.65
N PRO A 95 -25.26 8.87 -9.96
CA PRO A 95 -25.57 8.73 -8.54
C PRO A 95 -26.70 7.73 -8.28
N SER A 96 -27.47 7.38 -9.31
CA SER A 96 -28.65 6.51 -9.20
C SER A 96 -28.31 5.02 -9.05
N ILE A 97 -27.06 4.63 -9.33
CA ILE A 97 -26.62 3.23 -9.24
C ILE A 97 -26.31 2.90 -7.78
N SER A 98 -26.96 1.87 -7.26
CA SER A 98 -26.71 1.43 -5.89
C SER A 98 -25.31 0.84 -5.74
N VAL A 99 -24.73 0.91 -4.53
CA VAL A 99 -23.43 0.28 -4.25
C VAL A 99 -23.48 -1.23 -4.49
N GLY A 100 -24.60 -1.90 -4.18
CA GLY A 100 -24.76 -3.34 -4.42
C GLY A 100 -24.68 -3.68 -5.92
N GLU A 101 -25.38 -2.92 -6.75
CA GLU A 101 -25.34 -3.07 -8.20
C GLU A 101 -23.95 -2.80 -8.79
N LEU A 102 -23.24 -1.77 -8.30
CA LEU A 102 -21.85 -1.52 -8.70
C LEU A 102 -20.94 -2.70 -8.33
N VAL A 103 -21.14 -3.33 -7.17
CA VAL A 103 -20.38 -4.53 -6.75
C VAL A 103 -20.68 -5.72 -7.66
N ASP A 104 -21.94 -5.95 -8.02
CA ASP A 104 -22.33 -7.02 -8.94
C ASP A 104 -21.72 -6.82 -10.34
N ILE A 105 -21.68 -5.57 -10.81
CA ILE A 105 -21.04 -5.20 -12.07
C ILE A 105 -19.52 -5.43 -11.99
N VAL A 106 -18.86 -5.04 -10.90
CA VAL A 106 -17.42 -5.30 -10.68
C VAL A 106 -17.09 -6.80 -10.75
N ALA A 107 -17.99 -7.66 -10.26
CA ALA A 107 -17.78 -9.11 -10.25
C ALA A 107 -17.97 -9.78 -11.62
N THR A 108 -18.75 -9.17 -12.52
CA THR A 108 -19.23 -9.81 -13.76
C THR A 108 -18.75 -9.14 -15.04
N SER A 109 -18.22 -7.91 -14.96
CA SER A 109 -17.92 -7.07 -16.12
C SER A 109 -16.45 -7.08 -16.54
N GLY A 110 -16.21 -6.58 -17.76
CA GLY A 110 -14.86 -6.40 -18.31
C GLY A 110 -14.10 -5.22 -17.70
N VAL A 111 -12.78 -5.19 -17.96
CA VAL A 111 -11.80 -4.22 -17.43
C VAL A 111 -12.29 -2.77 -17.57
N ALA A 112 -12.78 -2.38 -18.75
CA ALA A 112 -13.17 -0.99 -19.03
C ALA A 112 -14.27 -0.50 -18.07
N ARG A 113 -15.30 -1.32 -17.83
CA ARG A 113 -16.41 -1.00 -16.91
C ARG A 113 -15.93 -0.87 -15.48
N VAL A 114 -15.09 -1.79 -15.01
CA VAL A 114 -14.53 -1.73 -13.66
C VAL A 114 -13.65 -0.50 -13.48
N CYS A 115 -12.86 -0.12 -14.49
CA CYS A 115 -12.09 1.11 -14.46
C CYS A 115 -12.99 2.36 -14.42
N ALA A 116 -14.12 2.40 -15.14
CA ALA A 116 -15.08 3.50 -15.02
C ALA A 116 -15.64 3.61 -13.60
N ILE A 117 -15.98 2.49 -12.97
CA ILE A 117 -16.43 2.46 -11.56
C ILE A 117 -15.31 2.93 -10.62
N ALA A 118 -14.07 2.51 -10.85
CA ALA A 118 -12.93 2.91 -10.04
C ALA A 118 -12.58 4.41 -10.20
N ARG A 119 -12.99 5.07 -11.29
CA ARG A 119 -12.81 6.52 -11.53
C ARG A 119 -13.89 7.40 -10.92
N ARG A 120 -14.94 6.82 -10.32
CA ARG A 120 -16.01 7.60 -9.69
C ARG A 120 -15.45 8.58 -8.66
N THR A 121 -16.07 9.75 -8.54
CA THR A 121 -15.65 10.82 -7.62
C THR A 121 -15.56 10.36 -6.16
N CYS A 122 -16.39 9.39 -5.78
CA CYS A 122 -16.34 8.72 -4.49
C CYS A 122 -16.46 7.21 -4.71
N VAL A 123 -15.50 6.46 -4.17
CA VAL A 123 -15.56 4.99 -4.11
C VAL A 123 -15.65 4.59 -2.64
N PRO A 124 -16.86 4.29 -2.13
CA PRO A 124 -17.05 3.97 -0.73
C PRO A 124 -16.38 2.65 -0.37
N VAL A 125 -16.06 2.48 0.91
CA VAL A 125 -15.28 1.34 1.46
C VAL A 125 -15.75 -0.02 0.96
N GLY A 126 -17.07 -0.27 0.90
CA GLY A 126 -17.61 -1.56 0.45
C GLY A 126 -17.32 -1.84 -1.03
N LEU A 127 -17.45 -0.82 -1.89
CA LEU A 127 -17.15 -0.93 -3.31
C LEU A 127 -15.64 -1.04 -3.55
N ALA A 128 -14.85 -0.23 -2.86
CA ALA A 128 -13.40 -0.29 -2.93
C ALA A 128 -12.88 -1.68 -2.53
N ALA A 129 -13.43 -2.27 -1.46
CA ALA A 129 -13.08 -3.61 -1.03
C ALA A 129 -13.42 -4.68 -2.09
N ALA A 130 -14.57 -4.57 -2.76
CA ALA A 130 -14.93 -5.47 -3.86
C ALA A 130 -13.95 -5.34 -5.03
N ILE A 131 -13.61 -4.11 -5.43
CA ILE A 131 -12.63 -3.86 -6.50
C ILE A 131 -11.28 -4.47 -6.11
N CYS A 132 -10.75 -4.20 -4.91
CA CYS A 132 -9.51 -4.79 -4.41
C CYS A 132 -9.50 -6.32 -4.43
N GLU A 133 -10.66 -6.97 -4.26
CA GLU A 133 -10.78 -8.42 -4.16
C GLU A 133 -10.71 -9.14 -5.50
N VAL A 134 -11.42 -8.63 -6.51
CA VAL A 134 -11.65 -9.35 -7.78
C VAL A 134 -11.18 -8.61 -9.04
N ALA A 135 -11.00 -7.28 -8.97
CA ALA A 135 -10.73 -6.49 -10.17
C ALA A 135 -9.37 -6.81 -10.82
N PRO A 136 -9.25 -6.61 -12.15
CA PRO A 136 -7.99 -6.75 -12.87
C PRO A 136 -6.99 -5.64 -12.54
N LEU A 137 -5.74 -5.81 -12.95
CA LEU A 137 -4.61 -4.92 -12.63
C LEU A 137 -4.90 -3.45 -12.95
N GLU A 138 -5.41 -3.17 -14.14
CA GLU A 138 -5.66 -1.82 -14.66
C GLU A 138 -6.72 -1.07 -13.83
N ALA A 139 -7.69 -1.81 -13.29
CA ALA A 139 -8.71 -1.25 -12.41
C ALA A 139 -8.17 -0.96 -11.02
N ILE A 140 -7.24 -1.77 -10.50
CA ILE A 140 -6.53 -1.49 -9.25
C ILE A 140 -5.64 -0.25 -9.39
N GLU A 141 -4.89 -0.13 -10.50
CA GLU A 141 -4.11 1.08 -10.80
C GLU A 141 -4.99 2.32 -10.78
N THR A 142 -6.11 2.25 -11.51
CA THR A 142 -7.12 3.32 -11.56
C THR A 142 -7.67 3.66 -10.16
N LEU A 143 -7.95 2.65 -9.32
CA LEU A 143 -8.45 2.85 -7.96
C LEU A 143 -7.39 3.52 -7.06
N LEU A 144 -6.13 3.12 -7.16
CA LEU A 144 -5.04 3.67 -6.36
C LEU A 144 -4.75 5.13 -6.71
N GLU A 145 -4.87 5.49 -7.98
CA GLU A 145 -4.73 6.86 -8.48
C GLU A 145 -5.94 7.76 -8.13
N ASN A 146 -7.05 7.18 -7.69
CA ASN A 146 -8.25 7.94 -7.34
C ASN A 146 -8.18 8.45 -5.88
N PRO A 147 -8.08 9.78 -5.65
CA PRO A 147 -8.10 10.35 -4.30
C PRO A 147 -9.46 10.20 -3.61
N GLY A 148 -10.54 10.00 -4.36
CA GLY A 148 -11.88 9.71 -3.85
C GLY A 148 -12.09 8.27 -3.40
N ALA A 149 -11.09 7.39 -3.57
CA ALA A 149 -11.14 6.01 -3.11
C ALA A 149 -10.74 5.90 -1.64
N VAL A 150 -11.70 5.48 -0.81
CA VAL A 150 -11.48 5.30 0.64
C VAL A 150 -10.93 3.90 0.89
N LEU A 151 -9.61 3.78 0.94
CA LEU A 151 -8.90 2.53 1.19
C LEU A 151 -8.60 2.35 2.68
N ARG A 152 -8.66 1.10 3.14
CA ARG A 152 -8.28 0.70 4.51
C ARG A 152 -7.12 -0.28 4.43
N GLU A 153 -6.45 -0.50 5.56
CA GLU A 153 -5.28 -1.37 5.64
C GLU A 153 -5.49 -2.77 5.03
N ARG A 154 -6.62 -3.43 5.28
CA ARG A 154 -6.94 -4.73 4.66
C ARG A 154 -7.01 -4.68 3.13
N MET A 155 -7.44 -3.56 2.56
CA MET A 155 -7.48 -3.38 1.10
C MET A 155 -6.07 -3.22 0.53
N PHE A 156 -5.21 -2.43 1.19
CA PHE A 156 -3.80 -2.35 0.80
C PHE A 156 -3.11 -3.70 0.88
N GLN A 157 -3.32 -4.44 1.97
CA GLN A 157 -2.80 -5.80 2.11
C GLN A 157 -3.25 -6.68 0.95
N ARG A 158 -4.55 -6.66 0.62
CA ARG A 158 -5.10 -7.44 -0.49
C ARG A 158 -4.50 -7.07 -1.85
N ILE A 159 -4.30 -5.77 -2.10
CA ILE A 159 -3.65 -5.29 -3.32
C ILE A 159 -2.19 -5.79 -3.38
N ILE A 160 -1.44 -5.67 -2.30
CA ILE A 160 -0.04 -6.13 -2.22
C ILE A 160 0.06 -7.63 -2.42
N ASP A 161 -0.84 -8.42 -1.84
CA ASP A 161 -0.84 -9.88 -1.98
C ASP A 161 -1.09 -10.32 -3.43
N ARG A 162 -1.98 -9.61 -4.16
CA ARG A 162 -2.34 -9.93 -5.54
C ARG A 162 -1.35 -9.37 -6.58
N PHE A 163 -0.94 -8.12 -6.42
CA PHE A 163 -0.23 -7.35 -7.44
C PHE A 163 1.03 -6.66 -6.91
N GLY A 164 1.52 -7.00 -5.71
CA GLY A 164 2.68 -6.34 -5.11
C GLY A 164 4.01 -6.56 -5.84
N GLY A 165 4.07 -7.46 -6.83
CA GLY A 165 5.21 -7.61 -7.76
C GLY A 165 5.14 -6.68 -8.97
N GLU A 166 3.98 -6.09 -9.26
CA GLU A 166 3.79 -5.20 -10.40
C GLU A 166 4.35 -3.80 -10.10
N ARG A 167 5.24 -3.33 -10.96
CA ARG A 167 5.96 -2.06 -10.74
C ARG A 167 5.00 -0.86 -10.72
N SER A 168 4.00 -0.85 -11.59
CA SER A 168 2.99 0.21 -11.63
C SER A 168 2.21 0.31 -10.32
N ILE A 169 1.86 -0.83 -9.72
CA ILE A 169 1.19 -0.89 -8.41
C ILE A 169 2.11 -0.44 -7.28
N GLN A 170 3.37 -0.87 -7.29
CA GLN A 170 4.36 -0.40 -6.32
C GLN A 170 4.50 1.13 -6.36
N ASP A 171 4.66 1.70 -7.56
CA ASP A 171 4.79 3.14 -7.76
C ASP A 171 3.51 3.90 -7.33
N ALA A 172 2.32 3.33 -7.61
CA ALA A 172 1.04 3.92 -7.19
C ALA A 172 0.86 3.88 -5.67
N LEU A 173 1.18 2.76 -5.02
CA LEU A 173 1.12 2.63 -3.55
C LEU A 173 2.07 3.59 -2.86
N LEU A 174 3.31 3.74 -3.34
CA LEU A 174 4.31 4.63 -2.73
C LEU A 174 3.94 6.11 -2.80
N LYS A 175 3.08 6.52 -3.76
CA LYS A 175 2.56 7.89 -3.86
C LYS A 175 1.43 8.18 -2.87
N ARG A 176 0.85 7.16 -2.23
CA ARG A 176 -0.28 7.33 -1.31
C ARG A 176 0.20 7.74 0.09
N GLU A 177 -0.35 8.84 0.57
CA GLU A 177 -0.05 9.37 1.91
C GLU A 177 -0.66 8.51 3.03
N ASP A 178 -1.79 7.85 2.76
CA ASP A 178 -2.50 6.98 3.71
C ASP A 178 -1.91 5.56 3.81
N LEU A 179 -0.80 5.28 3.12
CA LEU A 179 -0.12 3.99 3.18
C LEU A 179 0.68 3.86 4.49
N SER A 180 0.15 3.06 5.42
CA SER A 180 0.76 2.81 6.72
C SER A 180 2.14 2.14 6.63
N LEU A 181 2.97 2.32 7.67
CA LEU A 181 4.30 1.72 7.75
C LEU A 181 4.29 0.18 7.63
N PRO A 182 3.35 -0.57 8.24
CA PRO A 182 3.17 -1.99 7.97
C PRO A 182 3.00 -2.33 6.48
N MET A 183 2.20 -1.56 5.74
CA MET A 183 1.95 -1.81 4.33
C MET A 183 3.18 -1.47 3.47
N ARG A 184 3.90 -0.38 3.79
CA ARG A 184 5.21 -0.07 3.16
C ARG A 184 6.21 -1.21 3.36
N HIS A 185 6.28 -1.74 4.58
CA HIS A 185 7.10 -2.90 4.89
C HIS A 185 6.69 -4.14 4.09
N MET A 186 5.39 -4.46 4.03
CA MET A 186 4.89 -5.57 3.20
C MET A 186 5.28 -5.43 1.72
N LEU A 187 5.16 -4.22 1.17
CA LEU A 187 5.53 -3.93 -0.22
C LEU A 187 7.02 -4.18 -0.48
N ILE A 188 7.90 -3.69 0.39
CA ILE A 188 9.36 -3.93 0.26
C ILE A 188 9.68 -5.42 0.38
N ARG A 189 9.01 -6.13 1.29
CA ARG A 189 9.20 -7.58 1.42
C ARG A 189 8.78 -8.29 0.14
N ARG A 190 7.66 -7.92 -0.46
CA ARG A 190 7.22 -8.52 -1.73
C ARG A 190 8.23 -8.27 -2.85
N TYR A 191 8.68 -7.02 -3.00
CA TYR A 191 9.68 -6.64 -3.99
C TYR A 191 10.99 -7.43 -3.86
N THR A 192 11.46 -7.63 -2.63
CA THR A 192 12.70 -8.37 -2.37
C THR A 192 12.53 -9.88 -2.47
N GLU A 193 11.33 -10.40 -2.26
CA GLU A 193 11.02 -11.82 -2.40
C GLU A 193 11.23 -12.31 -3.84
N ASP A 194 10.78 -11.53 -4.82
CA ASP A 194 10.91 -11.83 -6.24
C ASP A 194 12.39 -11.93 -6.69
N LEU A 195 13.32 -11.33 -5.91
CA LEU A 195 14.75 -11.45 -6.18
C LEU A 195 15.30 -12.84 -5.88
N ARG A 196 14.66 -13.66 -5.03
CA ARG A 196 15.19 -14.97 -4.63
C ARG A 196 15.47 -15.90 -5.81
N GLU A 197 14.65 -15.81 -6.85
CA GLU A 197 14.77 -16.63 -8.06
C GLU A 197 15.53 -15.91 -9.19
N HIS A 198 15.95 -14.66 -8.96
CA HIS A 198 16.58 -13.85 -9.99
C HIS A 198 17.95 -14.43 -10.42
N PRO A 199 18.23 -14.54 -11.73
CA PRO A 199 19.47 -15.16 -12.25
C PRO A 199 20.77 -14.57 -11.68
N LEU A 200 20.77 -13.28 -11.34
CA LEU A 200 21.94 -12.63 -10.72
C LEU A 200 22.24 -13.16 -9.31
N LEU A 201 21.23 -13.64 -8.57
CA LEU A 201 21.41 -14.24 -7.25
C LEU A 201 21.62 -15.76 -7.34
N THR A 202 20.98 -16.45 -8.29
CA THR A 202 21.06 -17.91 -8.42
C THR A 202 22.26 -18.39 -9.25
N GLY A 203 22.75 -17.59 -10.20
CA GLY A 203 23.85 -17.95 -11.11
C GLY A 203 25.22 -17.39 -10.72
N GLY A 204 25.32 -16.60 -9.65
CA GLY A 204 26.57 -16.01 -9.18
C GLY A 204 27.38 -16.94 -8.27
N ILE A 205 28.69 -16.71 -8.19
CA ILE A 205 29.56 -17.30 -7.14
C ILE A 205 29.31 -16.51 -5.85
N HIS A 206 28.14 -16.71 -5.25
CA HIS A 206 27.81 -16.12 -3.96
C HIS A 206 28.25 -17.09 -2.86
N THR A 207 28.92 -16.57 -1.84
CA THR A 207 29.28 -17.35 -0.64
C THR A 207 28.07 -17.68 0.23
N GLN A 208 26.91 -17.06 -0.06
CA GLN A 208 25.67 -17.23 0.68
C GLN A 208 24.54 -17.69 -0.24
N SER A 209 23.62 -18.47 0.31
CA SER A 209 22.38 -18.82 -0.37
C SER A 209 21.56 -17.56 -0.71
N PRO A 210 20.91 -17.47 -1.88
CA PRO A 210 20.03 -16.36 -2.26
C PRO A 210 18.98 -16.01 -1.20
N GLN A 211 18.43 -17.02 -0.52
CA GLN A 211 17.44 -16.86 0.56
C GLN A 211 17.98 -16.02 1.73
N ARG A 212 19.23 -16.25 2.15
CA ARG A 212 19.87 -15.48 3.23
C ARG A 212 20.14 -14.05 2.81
N LEU A 213 20.55 -13.82 1.56
CA LEU A 213 20.76 -12.46 1.03
C LEU A 213 19.47 -11.65 1.01
N VAL A 214 18.36 -12.28 0.58
CA VAL A 214 17.04 -11.63 0.58
C VAL A 214 16.54 -11.38 2.00
N ALA A 215 16.68 -12.33 2.91
CA ALA A 215 16.32 -12.14 4.32
C ALA A 215 17.12 -11.00 4.96
N ASP A 216 18.42 -10.93 4.69
CA ASP A 216 19.28 -9.85 5.15
C ASP A 216 18.87 -8.50 4.53
N ALA A 217 18.54 -8.44 3.24
CA ALA A 217 18.02 -7.22 2.63
C ALA A 217 16.67 -6.77 3.24
N GLN A 218 15.76 -7.72 3.52
CA GLN A 218 14.48 -7.46 4.17
C GLN A 218 14.65 -6.92 5.59
N ASP A 219 15.50 -7.54 6.40
CA ASP A 219 15.79 -7.07 7.76
C ASP A 219 16.41 -5.67 7.73
N ARG A 220 17.24 -5.37 6.73
CA ARG A 220 17.90 -4.05 6.60
C ARG A 220 16.87 -2.99 6.29
N ALA A 221 16.01 -3.26 5.32
CA ALA A 221 14.93 -2.35 4.96
C ALA A 221 13.94 -2.15 6.12
N THR A 222 13.63 -3.20 6.87
CA THR A 222 12.76 -3.13 8.06
C THR A 222 13.32 -2.18 9.10
N ILE A 223 14.61 -2.31 9.44
CA ILE A 223 15.24 -1.42 10.43
C ILE A 223 15.44 0.00 9.90
N SER A 224 15.69 0.17 8.60
CA SER A 224 15.72 1.50 7.98
C SER A 224 14.36 2.18 8.08
N LEU A 225 13.29 1.50 7.66
CA LEU A 225 11.91 2.00 7.76
C LEU A 225 11.54 2.35 9.20
N ALA A 226 11.84 1.46 10.14
CA ALA A 226 11.55 1.69 11.54
C ALA A 226 12.30 2.91 12.09
N TYR A 227 13.57 3.09 11.73
CA TYR A 227 14.39 4.18 12.26
C TYR A 227 13.88 5.56 11.85
N ASP A 228 13.42 5.71 10.61
CA ASP A 228 12.93 6.99 10.08
C ASP A 228 11.47 7.29 10.51
N ALA A 229 10.77 6.29 11.05
CA ALA A 229 9.37 6.38 11.41
C ALA A 229 9.10 6.99 12.80
N GLY A 230 7.92 7.59 12.94
CA GLY A 230 7.42 8.10 14.22
C GLY A 230 7.08 6.98 15.22
N ALA A 231 6.88 7.35 16.49
CA ALA A 231 6.62 6.39 17.56
C ALA A 231 5.34 5.55 17.33
N GLU A 232 4.26 6.15 16.84
CA GLU A 232 3.00 5.46 16.56
C GLU A 232 3.15 4.49 15.37
N GLU A 233 3.79 4.92 14.29
CA GLU A 233 4.05 4.09 13.11
C GLU A 233 4.94 2.88 13.46
N GLN A 234 5.97 3.09 14.28
CA GLN A 234 6.81 2.01 14.79
C GLN A 234 6.00 0.98 15.58
N LEU A 235 5.05 1.40 16.42
CA LEU A 235 4.18 0.48 17.15
C LEU A 235 3.32 -0.35 16.19
N GLY A 236 2.73 0.27 15.17
CA GLY A 236 2.00 -0.44 14.12
C GLY A 236 2.86 -1.47 13.39
N LEU A 237 4.09 -1.11 13.03
CA LEU A 237 5.04 -2.04 12.40
C LEU A 237 5.43 -3.19 13.34
N ILE A 238 5.65 -2.92 14.63
CA ILE A 238 5.97 -3.96 15.62
C ILE A 238 4.81 -4.94 15.77
N GLU A 239 3.56 -4.45 15.90
CA GLU A 239 2.38 -5.33 15.95
C GLU A 239 2.28 -6.21 14.71
N HIS A 240 2.50 -5.62 13.53
CA HIS A 240 2.52 -6.35 12.27
C HIS A 240 3.60 -7.45 12.25
N LEU A 241 4.85 -7.12 12.61
CA LEU A 241 5.97 -8.07 12.65
C LEU A 241 5.77 -9.20 13.67
N VAL A 242 5.12 -8.91 14.81
CA VAL A 242 4.77 -9.92 15.80
C VAL A 242 3.67 -10.82 15.27
N ALA A 243 2.60 -10.27 14.70
CA ALA A 243 1.48 -11.02 14.15
C ALA A 243 1.89 -11.90 12.96
N SER A 244 2.83 -11.45 12.15
CA SER A 244 3.36 -12.19 10.99
C SER A 244 4.49 -13.17 11.33
N GLY A 245 4.93 -13.23 12.59
CA GLY A 245 6.04 -14.11 13.02
C GLY A 245 7.41 -13.67 12.50
N GLN A 246 7.56 -12.40 12.12
CA GLN A 246 8.77 -11.83 11.54
C GLN A 246 9.68 -11.14 12.55
N MET A 247 9.27 -11.09 13.83
CA MET A 247 10.08 -10.56 14.92
C MET A 247 11.14 -11.57 15.37
N THR A 248 12.31 -11.57 14.72
CA THR A 248 13.40 -12.52 14.97
C THR A 248 14.50 -11.97 15.86
N SER A 249 15.29 -12.85 16.48
CA SER A 249 16.49 -12.48 17.24
C SER A 249 17.52 -11.74 16.38
N LEU A 250 17.66 -12.09 15.10
CA LEU A 250 18.58 -11.45 14.17
C LEU A 250 18.14 -10.04 13.80
N LEU A 251 16.84 -9.84 13.56
CA LEU A 251 16.26 -8.52 13.30
C LEU A 251 16.46 -7.60 14.51
N LEU A 252 16.16 -8.09 15.72
CA LEU A 252 16.35 -7.32 16.95
C LEU A 252 17.83 -7.04 17.23
N LEU A 253 18.73 -8.00 16.99
CA LEU A 253 20.17 -7.77 17.14
C LEU A 253 20.66 -6.72 16.15
N ARG A 254 20.21 -6.78 14.88
CA ARG A 254 20.47 -5.73 13.90
C ARG A 254 19.94 -4.37 14.37
N ALA A 255 18.73 -4.32 14.92
CA ALA A 255 18.17 -3.08 15.45
C ALA A 255 19.09 -2.46 16.50
N VAL A 256 19.57 -3.27 17.45
CA VAL A 256 20.51 -2.81 18.48
C VAL A 256 21.83 -2.41 17.85
N CYS A 257 22.52 -3.30 17.12
CA CYS A 257 23.83 -3.02 16.53
C CYS A 257 23.85 -1.79 15.59
N THR A 258 22.75 -1.51 14.89
CA THR A 258 22.65 -0.34 14.00
C THR A 258 22.05 0.90 14.67
N GLY A 259 21.73 0.86 15.96
CA GLY A 259 21.30 2.04 16.73
C GLY A 259 19.81 2.36 16.66
N ALA A 260 18.98 1.46 16.12
CA ALA A 260 17.52 1.55 16.22
C ALA A 260 17.03 1.12 17.61
N LEU A 261 17.60 1.70 18.67
CA LEU A 261 17.37 1.31 20.06
C LEU A 261 15.93 1.54 20.51
N GLN A 262 15.27 2.59 20.01
CA GLN A 262 13.88 2.85 20.37
C GLN A 262 12.92 1.79 19.79
N PHE A 263 13.18 1.32 18.55
CA PHE A 263 12.44 0.22 17.95
C PHE A 263 12.66 -1.07 18.77
N PHE A 264 13.90 -1.36 19.15
CA PHE A 264 14.23 -2.50 20.00
C PHE A 264 13.52 -2.43 21.36
N GLU A 265 13.56 -1.29 22.05
CA GLU A 265 12.88 -1.07 23.34
C GLU A 265 11.37 -1.30 23.22
N ARG A 266 10.72 -0.71 22.21
CA ARG A 266 9.29 -0.91 21.95
C ARG A 266 8.96 -2.36 21.63
N ALA A 267 9.81 -3.05 20.87
CA ALA A 267 9.65 -4.48 20.58
C ALA A 267 9.78 -5.32 21.87
N VAL A 268 10.74 -5.02 22.75
CA VAL A 268 10.90 -5.69 24.05
C VAL A 268 9.68 -5.46 24.95
N VAL A 269 9.15 -4.24 25.01
CA VAL A 269 7.89 -3.95 25.73
C VAL A 269 6.77 -4.84 25.19
N ARG A 270 6.60 -4.88 23.87
CA ARG A 270 5.52 -5.62 23.22
C ARG A 270 5.65 -7.15 23.39
N LEU A 271 6.86 -7.69 23.31
CA LEU A 271 7.13 -9.12 23.42
C LEU A 271 7.06 -9.61 24.87
N SER A 272 7.58 -8.81 25.82
CA SER A 272 7.63 -9.19 27.24
C SER A 272 6.34 -8.92 28.01
N GLY A 273 5.50 -8.00 27.50
CA GLY A 273 4.31 -7.47 28.20
C GLY A 273 4.66 -6.69 29.48
N VAL A 274 5.91 -6.25 29.62
CA VAL A 274 6.39 -5.51 30.80
C VAL A 274 6.20 -4.01 30.59
N ASN A 275 5.99 -3.26 31.68
CA ASN A 275 5.78 -1.82 31.63
C ASN A 275 6.97 -1.11 30.94
N PRO A 276 6.71 -0.12 30.04
CA PRO A 276 7.76 0.63 29.33
C PRO A 276 8.83 1.25 30.23
N VAL A 277 8.45 1.85 31.36
CA VAL A 277 9.37 2.51 32.29
C VAL A 277 10.36 1.51 32.88
N TYR A 278 9.87 0.30 33.20
CA TYR A 278 10.71 -0.76 33.73
C TYR A 278 11.65 -1.30 32.65
N VAL A 279 11.14 -1.58 31.44
CA VAL A 279 11.97 -2.01 30.31
C VAL A 279 13.09 -0.99 30.06
N HIS A 280 12.77 0.29 29.99
CA HIS A 280 13.74 1.38 29.81
C HIS A 280 14.86 1.33 30.87
N SER A 281 14.51 1.14 32.14
CA SER A 281 15.47 1.05 33.24
C SER A 281 16.39 -0.17 33.14
N VAL A 282 15.85 -1.31 32.70
CA VAL A 282 16.62 -2.55 32.51
C VAL A 282 17.57 -2.42 31.33
N LEU A 283 17.14 -1.82 30.22
CA LEU A 283 17.99 -1.62 29.04
C LEU A 283 19.16 -0.65 29.30
N LYS A 284 19.05 0.24 30.28
CA LYS A 284 20.15 1.10 30.75
C LYS A 284 21.15 0.40 31.67
N THR A 285 20.85 -0.84 32.10
CA THR A 285 21.72 -1.64 32.97
C THR A 285 22.06 -2.97 32.28
N PRO A 286 22.89 -2.93 31.22
CA PRO A 286 23.11 -4.07 30.33
C PRO A 286 23.63 -5.31 31.06
N ASP A 287 24.55 -5.17 32.01
CA ASP A 287 25.16 -6.31 32.73
C ASP A 287 24.30 -6.91 33.86
N SER A 288 22.99 -6.66 33.85
CA SER A 288 22.09 -7.17 34.89
C SER A 288 21.54 -8.56 34.57
N SER A 289 21.41 -9.41 35.59
CA SER A 289 20.64 -10.67 35.48
C SER A 289 19.19 -10.41 35.07
N THR A 290 18.66 -9.23 35.39
CA THR A 290 17.36 -8.74 34.98
C THR A 290 17.23 -8.58 33.46
N LEU A 291 18.27 -8.12 32.76
CA LEU A 291 18.27 -8.07 31.29
C LEU A 291 18.10 -9.46 30.71
N TYR A 292 18.88 -10.44 31.17
CA TYR A 292 18.79 -11.82 30.67
C TYR A 292 17.42 -12.45 30.94
N ALA A 293 16.81 -12.17 32.09
CA ALA A 293 15.45 -12.59 32.38
C ALA A 293 14.42 -11.93 31.44
N LEU A 294 14.60 -10.64 31.14
CA LEU A 294 13.74 -9.89 30.21
C LEU A 294 13.86 -10.43 28.77
N LEU A 295 15.08 -10.63 28.27
CA LEU A 295 15.33 -11.22 26.94
C LEU A 295 14.75 -12.63 26.83
N SER A 296 14.89 -13.45 27.89
CA SER A 296 14.24 -14.77 27.96
C SER A 296 12.72 -14.66 27.86
N LYS A 297 12.12 -13.70 28.55
CA LYS A 297 10.67 -13.47 28.55
C LYS A 297 10.16 -13.02 27.17
N CYS A 298 10.98 -12.32 26.39
CA CYS A 298 10.70 -12.00 24.99
C CYS A 298 10.78 -13.20 24.04
N GLY A 299 11.16 -14.40 24.53
CA GLY A 299 11.36 -15.59 23.71
C GLY A 299 12.72 -15.64 23.00
N LEU A 300 13.67 -14.78 23.36
CA LEU A 300 14.98 -14.76 22.73
C LEU A 300 15.85 -15.92 23.25
N PRO A 301 16.54 -16.68 22.36
CA PRO A 301 17.39 -17.78 22.77
C PRO A 301 18.50 -17.33 23.72
N LYS A 302 18.75 -18.09 24.80
CA LYS A 302 19.79 -17.78 25.80
C LYS A 302 21.17 -17.51 25.20
N ARG A 303 21.49 -18.18 24.09
CA ARG A 303 22.75 -18.03 23.35
C ARG A 303 22.97 -16.60 22.80
N THR A 304 21.91 -15.82 22.59
CA THR A 304 22.03 -14.45 22.05
C THR A 304 22.17 -13.39 23.14
N HIS A 305 21.90 -13.73 24.41
CA HIS A 305 21.76 -12.73 25.49
C HIS A 305 23.04 -11.95 25.75
N ARG A 306 24.21 -12.62 25.73
CA ARG A 306 25.51 -11.98 25.92
C ARG A 306 25.78 -10.92 24.86
N VAL A 307 25.47 -11.22 23.60
CA VAL A 307 25.67 -10.30 22.47
C VAL A 307 24.76 -9.08 22.59
N PHE A 308 23.50 -9.25 23.02
CA PHE A 308 22.61 -8.13 23.32
C PHE A 308 23.13 -7.25 24.45
N SER A 309 23.63 -7.85 25.54
CA SER A 309 24.22 -7.10 26.66
C SER A 309 25.41 -6.27 26.20
N ALA A 310 26.39 -6.90 25.55
CA ALA A 310 27.58 -6.23 25.05
C ALA A 310 27.24 -5.14 24.03
N ALA A 311 26.25 -5.36 23.16
CA ALA A 311 25.84 -4.35 22.19
C ALA A 311 25.22 -3.11 22.87
N LEU A 312 24.40 -3.31 23.91
CA LEU A 312 23.80 -2.23 24.69
C LEU A 312 24.85 -1.46 25.51
N GLU A 313 25.83 -2.17 26.08
CA GLU A 313 26.97 -1.56 26.79
C GLU A 313 27.84 -0.72 25.84
N ALA A 314 28.19 -1.27 24.68
CA ALA A 314 28.93 -0.56 23.65
C ALA A 314 28.18 0.68 23.15
N TRP A 315 26.85 0.62 23.04
CA TRP A 315 26.04 1.80 22.73
C TRP A 315 26.05 2.85 23.84
N ALA A 316 25.99 2.45 25.11
CA ALA A 316 26.06 3.39 26.23
C ALA A 316 27.39 4.18 26.22
N LEU A 317 28.49 3.53 25.85
CA LEU A 317 29.79 4.17 25.64
C LEU A 317 29.81 5.05 24.39
N ALA A 318 29.35 4.52 23.24
CA ALA A 318 29.34 5.24 21.98
C ALA A 318 28.43 6.48 22.01
N ASP A 319 27.39 6.49 22.84
CA ASP A 319 26.48 7.62 22.94
C ASP A 319 27.11 8.87 23.56
N THR A 320 28.20 8.69 24.33
CA THR A 320 29.02 9.80 24.87
C THR A 320 29.81 10.54 23.79
N LEU A 321 29.98 9.93 22.61
CA LEU A 321 30.75 10.48 21.51
C LEU A 321 29.87 11.34 20.59
N THR A 322 30.41 12.47 20.16
CA THR A 322 29.81 13.33 19.12
C THR A 322 30.05 12.75 17.73
N MET A 323 29.28 11.71 17.40
CA MET A 323 29.33 11.02 16.12
C MET A 323 27.92 10.75 15.59
N GLU A 324 27.78 10.71 14.28
CA GLU A 324 26.55 10.27 13.63
C GLU A 324 26.27 8.79 13.90
N ARG A 325 24.99 8.40 13.77
CA ARG A 325 24.48 7.03 13.99
C ARG A 325 25.39 5.96 13.42
N TRP A 326 25.71 6.04 12.12
CA TRP A 326 26.52 5.01 11.46
C TRP A 326 27.97 4.98 11.92
N GLY A 327 28.51 6.12 12.36
CA GLY A 327 29.81 6.15 13.02
C GLY A 327 29.81 5.41 14.35
N LYS A 328 28.77 5.62 15.17
CA LYS A 328 28.56 4.90 16.44
C LYS A 328 28.32 3.41 16.21
N ALA A 329 27.45 3.05 15.27
CA ALA A 329 27.17 1.66 14.90
C ALA A 329 28.43 0.91 14.46
N ARG A 330 29.32 1.57 13.70
CA ARG A 330 30.61 0.98 13.32
C ARG A 330 31.46 0.65 14.54
N LEU A 331 31.59 1.56 15.51
CA LEU A 331 32.33 1.31 16.74
C LEU A 331 31.73 0.13 17.53
N VAL A 332 30.41 0.13 17.71
CA VAL A 332 29.70 -0.93 18.42
C VAL A 332 29.93 -2.30 17.77
N VAL A 333 29.80 -2.40 16.45
CA VAL A 333 29.98 -3.69 15.77
C VAL A 333 31.44 -4.13 15.77
N THR A 334 32.40 -3.20 15.66
CA THR A 334 33.83 -3.51 15.80
C THR A 334 34.13 -4.08 17.18
N GLU A 335 33.65 -3.44 18.25
CA GLU A 335 33.83 -3.92 19.63
C GLU A 335 33.29 -5.35 19.81
N LEU A 336 32.09 -5.63 19.29
CA LEU A 336 31.50 -6.97 19.36
C LEU A 336 32.29 -8.05 18.62
N LEU A 337 32.95 -7.68 17.51
CA LEU A 337 33.81 -8.59 16.76
C LEU A 337 35.16 -8.79 17.47
N ASP A 338 35.71 -7.75 18.10
CA ASP A 338 36.94 -7.84 18.88
C ASP A 338 36.74 -8.72 20.14
N GLU A 339 35.53 -8.73 20.72
CA GLU A 339 35.16 -9.60 21.84
C GLU A 339 34.58 -10.97 21.45
N GLN A 340 34.70 -11.40 20.19
CA GLN A 340 33.98 -12.58 19.68
C GLN A 340 34.23 -13.88 20.47
N ASP A 341 35.45 -14.10 20.95
CA ASP A 341 35.82 -15.28 21.75
C ASP A 341 35.15 -15.27 23.12
N ARG A 342 35.14 -14.11 23.78
CA ARG A 342 34.49 -13.90 25.09
C ARG A 342 32.97 -14.09 25.00
N LEU A 343 32.39 -13.67 23.88
CA LEU A 343 30.96 -13.78 23.60
C LEU A 343 30.55 -15.19 23.12
N GLY A 344 31.51 -16.04 22.74
CA GLY A 344 31.25 -17.38 22.20
C GLY A 344 30.61 -17.33 20.81
N LEU A 345 30.94 -16.32 19.99
CA LEU A 345 30.32 -16.10 18.69
C LEU A 345 30.71 -17.15 17.64
N GLU A 346 31.93 -17.69 17.70
CA GLU A 346 32.40 -18.72 16.76
C GLU A 346 31.53 -19.98 16.81
N GLU A 347 31.02 -20.34 17.98
CA GLU A 347 30.13 -21.49 18.18
C GLU A 347 28.70 -21.23 17.66
N LEU A 348 28.37 -19.95 17.38
CA LEU A 348 27.03 -19.53 16.97
C LEU A 348 26.91 -19.39 15.46
N GLY A 349 28.00 -19.05 14.75
CA GLY A 349 28.10 -19.02 13.29
C GLY A 349 27.21 -17.95 12.63
N ASP A 350 25.88 -18.07 12.76
CA ASP A 350 24.88 -17.13 12.24
C ASP A 350 25.03 -15.71 12.80
N LEU A 351 25.32 -15.56 14.10
CA LEU A 351 25.55 -14.27 14.74
C LEU A 351 26.88 -13.63 14.31
N GLN A 352 27.95 -14.42 14.22
CA GLN A 352 29.26 -13.93 13.76
C GLN A 352 29.13 -13.44 12.30
N ASP A 353 28.51 -14.24 11.45
CA ASP A 353 28.21 -13.90 10.05
C ASP A 353 27.40 -12.58 9.95
N LEU A 354 26.41 -12.38 10.83
CA LEU A 354 25.63 -11.15 10.87
C LEU A 354 26.51 -9.95 11.28
N LEU A 355 27.31 -10.08 12.35
CA LEU A 355 28.15 -8.98 12.84
C LEU A 355 29.23 -8.57 11.84
N VAL A 356 29.85 -9.53 11.14
CA VAL A 356 30.79 -9.23 10.05
C VAL A 356 30.10 -8.43 8.94
N ARG A 357 28.88 -8.83 8.53
CA ARG A 357 28.10 -8.07 7.53
C ARG A 357 27.76 -6.67 8.01
N LEU A 358 27.30 -6.53 9.25
CA LEU A 358 26.99 -5.24 9.85
C LEU A 358 28.22 -4.34 9.97
N SER A 359 29.42 -4.90 10.17
CA SER A 359 30.67 -4.14 10.19
C SER A 359 30.96 -3.50 8.84
N TYR A 360 30.82 -4.28 7.75
CA TYR A 360 30.97 -3.76 6.38
C TYR A 360 29.90 -2.73 6.05
N GLU A 361 28.65 -2.99 6.41
CA GLU A 361 27.55 -2.06 6.21
C GLU A 361 27.79 -0.73 6.94
N ALA A 362 28.05 -0.78 8.25
CA ALA A 362 28.26 0.41 9.07
C ALA A 362 29.48 1.21 8.60
N SER A 363 30.54 0.54 8.15
CA SER A 363 31.71 1.19 7.56
C SER A 363 31.36 1.94 6.28
N ARG A 364 30.56 1.33 5.38
CA ARG A 364 30.13 1.98 4.13
C ARG A 364 29.20 3.15 4.38
N GLU A 365 28.18 2.98 5.23
CA GLU A 365 27.22 4.04 5.51
C GLU A 365 27.86 5.19 6.29
N SER A 366 28.77 4.91 7.24
CA SER A 366 29.55 5.94 7.92
C SER A 366 30.41 6.75 6.96
N ALA A 367 31.06 6.09 5.99
CA ALA A 367 31.87 6.76 4.98
C ALA A 367 31.01 7.65 4.07
N LYS A 368 29.86 7.14 3.59
CA LYS A 368 28.92 7.93 2.77
C LYS A 368 28.44 9.17 3.52
N ALA A 369 28.03 9.02 4.78
CA ALA A 369 27.53 10.13 5.58
C ALA A 369 28.60 11.21 5.80
N ARG A 370 29.85 10.79 6.09
CA ARG A 370 30.99 11.70 6.20
C ARG A 370 31.28 12.44 4.89
N VAL A 371 31.24 11.77 3.75
CA VAL A 371 31.42 12.41 2.43
C VAL A 371 30.28 13.37 2.14
N SER A 372 29.03 12.99 2.40
CA SER A 372 27.87 13.87 2.21
C SER A 372 27.97 15.14 3.05
N SER A 373 28.41 15.03 4.31
CA SER A 373 28.63 16.17 5.19
C SER A 373 29.71 17.12 4.63
N ILE A 374 30.84 16.58 4.16
CA ILE A 374 31.91 17.38 3.52
C ILE A 374 31.39 18.10 2.27
N LEU A 375 30.64 17.41 1.41
CA LEU A 375 30.09 17.99 0.18
C LEU A 375 29.03 19.06 0.45
N SER A 376 28.23 18.92 1.52
CA SER A 376 27.23 19.94 1.89
C SER A 376 27.82 21.19 2.54
N ALA A 377 29.06 21.09 3.03
CA ALA A 377 29.78 22.20 3.68
C ALA A 377 30.71 22.96 2.73
N ALA A 378 30.92 22.45 1.50
CA ALA A 378 31.65 23.08 0.41
C ALA A 378 30.69 23.88 -0.47
#